data_AF-A0A1V5DEN3-F1
#
_entry.id   AF-A0A1V5DEN3-F1
#
_cell.length_a   1.000
_cell.length_b   1.000
_cell.length_c   1.000
_cell.angle_alpha   90.00
_cell.angle_beta   90.00
_cell.angle_gamma   90.00
#
_symmetry.space_group_name_H-M   'P 1'
#
loop_
_entity.id
_entity.type
_entity.pdbx_description
1 polymer ?
#
loop_
_entity_poly.entity_id
_entity_poly.type
_entity_poly.pdbx_seq_one_letter_code
_entity_poly.pdbx_strand_id
1 'polypeptide(L)' 'MTPGDLKSWRNVKGFSQAGLASVLGVTTQTVYRWERGTREIPPFLCLALGYVELTGGELMEQGRRKRKQKGSEHSWE' A
#
# COMPACT_ATOMS: atom_id res chain seq x y z
N MET A 1 -16.15 -4.97 0.29
CA MET A 1 -15.18 -3.95 -0.18
C MET A 1 -14.96 -4.16 -1.67
N THR A 2 -15.10 -3.12 -2.46
CA THR A 2 -14.86 -3.17 -3.91
C THR A 2 -13.38 -2.86 -4.25
N PRO A 3 -12.91 -3.18 -5.46
CA PRO A 3 -11.60 -2.74 -5.95
C PRO A 3 -11.37 -1.22 -5.83
N GLY A 4 -12.41 -0.43 -6.10
CA GLY A 4 -12.38 1.03 -5.97
C GLY A 4 -12.22 1.48 -4.52
N ASP A 5 -12.96 0.86 -3.59
CA ASP A 5 -12.87 1.16 -2.16
C ASP A 5 -11.47 0.90 -1.62
N LEU A 6 -10.87 -0.25 -1.97
CA LEU A 6 -9.52 -0.60 -1.54
C LEU A 6 -8.48 0.43 -2.02
N LYS A 7 -8.56 0.82 -3.30
CA LYS A 7 -7.66 1.82 -3.88
C LYS A 7 -7.84 3.19 -3.21
N SER A 8 -9.09 3.59 -2.97
CA SER A 8 -9.43 4.83 -2.30
C SER A 8 -8.86 4.85 -0.88
N TRP A 9 -9.15 3.81 -0.09
CA TRP A 9 -8.62 3.65 1.26
C TRP A 9 -7.10 3.74 1.29
N ARG A 10 -6.41 3.02 0.40
CA ARG A 10 -4.94 3.03 0.31
C ARG A 10 -4.40 4.44 0.07
N ASN A 11 -5.02 5.18 -0.84
CA ASN A 11 -4.60 6.54 -1.18
C ASN A 11 -4.84 7.52 -0.01
N VAL A 12 -6.02 7.45 0.63
CA VAL A 12 -6.35 8.29 1.80
C VAL A 12 -5.36 8.08 2.94
N LYS A 13 -4.91 6.84 3.15
CA LYS A 13 -3.93 6.49 4.18
C LYS A 13 -2.46 6.76 3.78
N GLY A 14 -2.21 7.14 2.53
CA GLY A 14 -0.88 7.49 2.01
C GLY A 14 -0.01 6.29 1.63
N PHE A 15 -0.60 5.10 1.53
CA PHE A 15 0.11 3.88 1.15
C PHE A 15 0.38 3.83 -0.35
N SER A 16 1.56 3.31 -0.73
CA SER A 16 1.77 2.79 -2.08
C SER A 16 1.25 1.34 -2.17
N GLN A 17 1.04 0.81 -3.38
CA GLN A 17 0.65 -0.61 -3.53
C GLN A 17 1.68 -1.55 -2.89
N ALA A 18 2.97 -1.26 -3.05
CA ALA A 18 4.06 -2.01 -2.44
C ALA A 18 4.08 -1.87 -0.91
N GLY A 19 3.81 -0.67 -0.40
CA GLY A 19 3.73 -0.41 1.04
C GLY A 19 2.58 -1.17 1.70
N LEU A 20 1.39 -1.14 1.08
CA LEU A 20 0.27 -1.94 1.57
C LEU A 20 0.58 -3.44 1.50
N ALA A 21 1.21 -3.89 0.43
CA ALA A 21 1.61 -5.29 0.27
C ALA A 21 2.58 -5.74 1.37
N SER A 22 3.57 -4.90 1.71
CA SER A 22 4.52 -5.15 2.80
C SER A 22 3.81 -5.30 4.15
N VAL A 23 2.87 -4.41 4.47
CA VAL A 23 2.12 -4.46 5.74
C VAL A 23 1.25 -5.71 5.83
N LEU A 24 0.64 -6.10 4.71
CA LEU A 24 -0.24 -7.27 4.64
C LEU A 24 0.53 -8.60 4.46
N GLY A 25 1.85 -8.57 4.29
CA GLY A 25 2.66 -9.76 4.03
C GLY A 25 2.35 -10.44 2.69
N VAL A 26 1.93 -9.67 1.68
CA VAL A 26 1.61 -10.18 0.34
C VAL A 26 2.50 -9.53 -0.73
N THR A 27 2.43 -10.00 -1.96
CA THR A 27 3.13 -9.37 -3.09
C THR A 27 2.40 -8.10 -3.56
N THR A 28 3.15 -7.12 -4.09
CA THR A 28 2.58 -5.94 -4.76
C THR A 28 1.61 -6.33 -5.88
N GLN A 29 1.91 -7.42 -6.59
CA GLN A 29 1.09 -7.93 -7.68
C GLN A 29 -0.29 -8.39 -7.18
N THR A 30 -0.38 -8.94 -5.97
CA THR A 30 -1.63 -9.30 -5.31
C THR A 30 -2.52 -8.07 -5.10
N VAL A 31 -1.96 -7.01 -4.50
CA VAL A 31 -2.67 -5.74 -4.28
C VAL A 31 -3.11 -5.11 -5.61
N TYR A 32 -2.25 -5.12 -6.62
CA TYR A 32 -2.60 -4.65 -7.96
C TYR A 32 -3.81 -5.39 -8.55
N ARG A 33 -3.85 -6.72 -8.44
CA ARG A 33 -4.96 -7.53 -8.99
C ARG A 33 -6.27 -7.29 -8.25
N TRP A 34 -6.22 -7.10 -6.94
CA TRP A 34 -7.37 -6.69 -6.13
C TRP A 34 -7.92 -5.32 -6.56
N GLU A 35 -7.06 -4.31 -6.70
CA GLU A 35 -7.48 -2.97 -7.12
C GLU A 35 -7.98 -2.90 -8.57
N ARG A 36 -7.54 -3.84 -9.43
CA ARG A 36 -8.02 -3.97 -10.82
C ARG A 36 -9.26 -4.85 -10.95
N GLY A 37 -9.67 -5.54 -9.89
CA GLY A 37 -10.76 -6.52 -9.92
C GLY A 37 -10.45 -7.78 -10.74
N THR A 38 -9.19 -8.01 -11.12
CA THR A 38 -8.78 -9.24 -11.84
C THR A 38 -8.58 -10.43 -10.90
N ARG A 39 -8.57 -10.16 -9.59
CA ARG A 39 -8.65 -11.16 -8.53
C ARG A 39 -9.68 -10.68 -7.51
N GLU A 40 -10.52 -11.59 -7.04
CA GLU A 40 -11.45 -11.32 -5.96
C GLU A 40 -10.70 -10.86 -4.71
N ILE A 41 -11.30 -9.88 -4.03
CA ILE A 41 -10.81 -9.37 -2.75
C ILE A 41 -11.26 -10.34 -1.66
N PRO A 42 -10.35 -10.92 -0.87
CA PRO A 42 -10.73 -11.79 0.22
C PRO A 42 -11.68 -11.06 1.20
N PRO A 43 -12.79 -11.67 1.62
CA PRO A 43 -13.79 -11.00 2.46
C PRO A 43 -13.22 -10.54 3.80
N PHE A 44 -12.20 -11.24 4.32
CA PHE A 44 -11.52 -10.91 5.57
C PHE A 44 -10.50 -9.76 5.43
N LEU A 45 -10.21 -9.25 4.22
CA LEU A 45 -9.25 -8.17 4.05
C LEU A 45 -9.67 -6.92 4.84
N CYS A 46 -10.97 -6.67 5.00
CA CYS A 46 -11.45 -5.56 5.82
C CYS A 46 -10.98 -5.63 7.29
N LEU A 47 -10.85 -6.83 7.86
CA LEU A 47 -10.36 -7.02 9.23
C LEU A 47 -8.89 -6.64 9.32
N ALA A 48 -8.08 -7.06 8.35
CA ALA A 48 -6.66 -6.71 8.29
C ALA A 48 -6.47 -5.20 8.12
N LEU A 49 -7.27 -4.55 7.26
CA LEU A 49 -7.23 -3.09 7.10
C LEU A 49 -7.66 -2.37 8.38
N GLY A 50 -8.71 -2.85 9.07
CA GLY A 50 -9.15 -2.30 10.35
C GLY A 50 -8.07 -2.42 11.44
N TYR A 51 -7.36 -3.54 11.48
CA TYR A 51 -6.21 -3.70 12.39
C TYR A 51 -5.10 -2.68 12.10
N VAL A 52 -4.78 -2.44 10.82
CA VAL A 52 -3.78 -1.42 10.45
C VAL A 52 -4.20 -0.02 10.92
N GLU A 53 -5.49 0.32 10.82
CA GLU A 53 -6.01 1.61 11.31
C GLU A 53 -5.92 1.73 12.83
N LEU A 54 -6.27 0.68 13.57
CA LEU A 54 -6.19 0.64 15.03
C LEU A 54 -4.75 0.76 15.53
N THR A 55 -3.82 0.10 14.84
CA THR A 55 -2.42 0.06 15.26
C THR A 55 -1.74 1.40 15.00
N GLY A 56 -2.15 2.16 13.97
CA GLY A 56 -1.91 3.60 13.77
C GLY A 56 -0.46 4.09 13.60
N GLY A 57 0.54 3.36 14.10
CA GLY A 57 1.95 3.76 14.25
C GLY A 57 2.89 3.08 13.26
N GLU A 58 3.85 2.28 13.75
CA GLU A 58 4.99 1.73 12.98
C GLU A 58 4.60 1.10 11.63
N LEU A 59 3.49 0.35 11.59
CA LEU A 59 2.99 -0.29 10.36
C LEU A 59 2.55 0.72 9.29
N MET A 60 1.96 1.85 9.70
CA MET A 60 1.58 2.92 8.78
C MET A 60 2.81 3.62 8.20
N GLU A 61 3.86 3.80 9.01
CA GLU A 61 5.09 4.48 8.59
C GLU A 61 5.93 3.63 7.63
N GLN A 62 5.94 2.30 7.82
CA GLN A 62 6.66 1.37 6.94
C GLN A 62 6.11 1.35 5.50
N GLY A 63 4.79 1.49 5.33
CA GLY A 63 4.15 1.41 4.01
C GLY A 63 3.93 2.76 3.31
N ARG A 64 4.15 3.88 4.00
CA ARG A 64 4.09 5.22 3.40
C ARG A 64 5.22 5.40 2.41
N ARG A 65 4.94 6.16 1.33
CA ARG A 65 5.93 6.43 0.27
C ARG A 65 7.15 7.15 0.86
N LYS A 66 8.28 6.45 1.02
CA LYS A 66 9.58 7.11 1.21
C LYS A 66 9.97 7.78 -0.11
N ARG A 67 9.95 9.11 -0.13
CA ARG A 67 10.40 9.92 -1.29
C ARG A 67 11.89 9.63 -1.50
N LYS A 68 12.26 9.05 -2.65
CA LYS A 68 13.66 8.90 -3.03
C LYS A 68 14.21 10.31 -3.30
N GLN A 69 15.01 10.86 -2.40
CA GLN A 69 15.87 12.01 -2.73
C GLN A 69 16.82 11.52 -3.83
N LYS A 70 16.55 11.91 -5.08
CA LYS A 70 17.49 11.71 -6.18
C LYS A 70 18.52 12.82 -6.05
N GLY A 71 19.66 12.52 -5.44
CA GLY A 71 20.84 13.38 -5.50
C GLY A 71 21.20 13.58 -6.97
N SER A 72 21.06 14.80 -7.44
CA SER A 72 21.56 15.25 -8.73
C SER A 72 22.97 15.80 -8.52
N GLU A 73 23.97 14.94 -8.60
CA GLU A 73 25.36 15.36 -8.83
C GLU A 73 25.98 14.33 -9.76
N HIS A 74 26.05 14.68 -11.03
CA HIS A 74 26.98 14.12 -11.99
C HIS A 74 27.58 15.31 -12.72
N SER A 75 28.65 15.84 -12.13
CA SER A 75 29.61 16.71 -12.78
C SER A 75 30.51 15.81 -13.63
N TRP A 76 30.43 15.92 -14.95
CA TRP A 76 31.45 15.37 -15.84
C TRP A 76 32.42 16.51 -16.14
N GLU A 77 33.60 16.45 -15.53
CA GLU A 77 34.80 17.11 -16.06
C GLU A 77 35.36 16.31 -17.25
#